data_AF-A0A7R9ZVE2-F1
#
_entry.id   AF-A0A7R9ZVE2-F1
#
_cell.length_a   1.000
_cell.length_b   1.000
_cell.length_c   1.000
_cell.angle_alpha   90.00
_cell.angle_beta   90.00
_cell.angle_gamma   90.00
#
_symmetry.space_group_name_H-M   'P 1'
#
loop_
_entity.id
_entity.type
_entity.pdbx_description
1 polymer ?
#
loop_
_entity_poly.entity_id
_entity_poly.type
_entity_poly.pdbx_seq_one_letter_code
_entity_poly.pdbx_strand_id
1 'polypeptide(L)'
;MQPAPTPATTLSGTLAGAPSSPDGMWSTIQRCPSLNDLKSKLSTLSTFAEVEAVVDPSSSGCYSGSQDPYDLLLMGGFPSARPAILFGWWPHSGDWNQKELVQCSTQCLPAVRPVDLVALPLVPEVCELWEAWRREHGLRQDHAVWYEPHLGENAIDDPASEVCHKVLSLADAACRNLLQTSQPGRLHFYPFRVTVDAAAEAARKGFPVIGDLEGRCPVPPSQDMAWKHPHISGAGGDNIPSFSDALPADLNGVRGLKGYVAKNYQDLQEGWRRLQRECPTGTRFLLRISEGSSCGRAIADVQPGDLEAVEFQPGVTSVVLEEMLTGAGHAQVHTLNMIGNIPLGTLADEDFSCLCVEASQQINKEWGLVGPWSLDFAVDLAGTLVIVGVSVGCPSSSFAVQLWASRARHPVAVLTGSWDTPSQGAPSIEPVMEALSCADLLWDGDEGIVVYQHAPGTASAFVVASSFGDEAVEVLRTRLSKTMLESFGIAL
;
A
#
# COMPACT_ATOMS: atom_id res chain seq x y z
N MET A 1 -73.93 4.04 24.22
CA MET A 1 -73.34 2.91 23.47
C MET A 1 -73.15 3.34 22.03
N GLN A 2 -71.94 3.80 21.72
CA GLN A 2 -71.30 3.90 20.39
C GLN A 2 -69.81 4.19 20.70
N PRO A 3 -68.83 3.51 20.08
CA PRO A 3 -67.47 3.43 20.62
C PRO A 3 -66.58 4.59 20.17
N ALA A 4 -65.53 4.79 20.96
CA ALA A 4 -64.52 5.86 20.91
C ALA A 4 -63.64 5.85 19.63
N PRO A 5 -63.04 7.00 19.27
CA PRO A 5 -62.05 7.07 18.20
C PRO A 5 -60.64 6.70 18.70
N THR A 6 -59.99 5.81 17.97
CA THR A 6 -58.59 5.40 18.13
C THR A 6 -57.64 6.48 17.59
N PRO A 7 -56.53 6.79 18.27
CA PRO A 7 -55.35 7.35 17.63
C PRO A 7 -54.17 6.38 17.75
N ALA A 8 -53.61 5.96 16.63
CA ALA A 8 -52.31 5.32 16.57
C ALA A 8 -51.54 5.88 15.36
N THR A 9 -50.71 6.89 15.65
CA THR A 9 -49.73 7.45 14.73
C THR A 9 -48.47 6.60 14.85
N THR A 10 -48.22 5.75 13.86
CA THR A 10 -46.94 5.03 13.73
C THR A 10 -46.00 5.91 12.90
N LEU A 11 -45.02 6.52 13.55
CA LEU A 11 -43.90 7.19 12.91
C LEU A 11 -42.89 6.13 12.44
N SER A 12 -42.97 5.75 11.17
CA SER A 12 -41.89 5.02 10.49
C SER A 12 -41.00 6.04 9.79
N GLY A 13 -39.95 6.50 10.49
CA GLY A 13 -38.89 7.31 9.93
C GLY A 13 -37.78 6.42 9.39
N THR A 14 -37.59 6.46 8.08
CA THR A 14 -36.56 5.76 7.30
C THR A 14 -35.16 6.13 7.78
N LEU A 15 -34.39 5.15 8.25
CA LEU A 15 -32.95 5.24 8.46
C LEU A 15 -32.27 5.38 7.09
N ALA A 16 -31.71 6.55 6.81
CA ALA A 16 -30.87 6.77 5.64
C ALA A 16 -29.52 6.09 5.86
N GLY A 17 -29.11 5.28 4.87
CA GLY A 17 -27.90 4.48 4.89
C GLY A 17 -26.61 5.31 4.95
N ALA A 18 -25.64 4.76 5.66
CA ALA A 18 -24.27 5.25 5.69
C ALA A 18 -23.61 5.07 4.31
N PRO A 19 -22.87 6.07 3.79
CA PRO A 19 -22.13 5.93 2.54
C PRO A 19 -20.87 5.07 2.76
N SER A 20 -20.69 4.08 1.89
CA SER A 20 -19.60 3.10 1.89
C SER A 20 -18.48 3.44 0.90
N SER A 21 -17.91 4.65 0.99
CA SER A 21 -16.66 5.00 0.29
C SER A 21 -16.02 6.28 0.88
N PRO A 22 -14.68 6.37 1.04
CA PRO A 22 -14.01 7.54 1.61
C PRO A 22 -13.93 8.78 0.68
N ASP A 23 -14.33 8.68 -0.60
CA ASP A 23 -14.00 9.71 -1.61
C ASP A 23 -14.98 10.90 -1.69
N GLY A 24 -15.90 11.04 -0.74
CA GLY A 24 -17.06 11.92 -0.89
C GLY A 24 -16.98 13.36 -0.34
N MET A 25 -15.81 13.96 -0.05
CA MET A 25 -15.78 15.20 0.74
C MET A 25 -14.88 16.36 0.28
N TRP A 26 -14.51 16.46 -1.00
CA TRP A 26 -13.63 17.54 -1.46
C TRP A 26 -14.13 18.26 -2.71
N SER A 27 -14.90 19.34 -2.54
CA SER A 27 -15.09 20.34 -3.59
C SER A 27 -15.31 21.73 -3.01
N THR A 28 -14.38 22.66 -3.24
CA THR A 28 -14.58 24.06 -3.69
C THR A 28 -13.23 24.81 -3.71
N ILE A 29 -12.97 25.51 -4.83
CA ILE A 29 -11.73 26.23 -5.19
C ILE A 29 -11.57 27.54 -4.41
N GLN A 30 -10.37 27.82 -3.87
CA GLN A 30 -9.74 29.16 -3.81
C GLN A 30 -8.20 29.03 -3.85
N ARG A 31 -7.53 30.01 -4.48
CA ARG A 31 -6.12 30.00 -4.91
C ARG A 31 -5.10 29.87 -3.76
N CYS A 32 -4.14 28.94 -3.92
CA CYS A 32 -2.96 28.74 -3.04
C CYS A 32 -1.86 29.80 -3.26
N PRO A 33 -1.00 30.03 -2.24
CA PRO A 33 0.34 30.59 -2.46
C PRO A 33 1.22 29.57 -3.19
N SER A 34 2.06 30.02 -4.12
CA SER A 34 2.82 29.15 -5.03
C SER A 34 3.91 28.35 -4.29
N LEU A 35 4.16 27.11 -4.73
CA LEU A 35 5.33 26.25 -4.40
C LEU A 35 6.68 27.00 -4.33
N ASN A 36 6.80 28.15 -5.00
CA ASN A 36 7.97 29.02 -4.93
C ASN A 36 8.25 29.58 -3.51
N ASP A 37 7.23 29.73 -2.66
CA ASP A 37 7.45 30.17 -1.27
C ASP A 37 8.14 29.08 -0.44
N LEU A 38 7.86 27.80 -0.72
CA LEU A 38 8.54 26.66 -0.11
C LEU A 38 9.99 26.58 -0.58
N LYS A 39 10.23 26.77 -1.89
CA LYS A 39 11.57 26.85 -2.49
C LYS A 39 12.41 27.98 -1.88
N SER A 40 11.80 29.13 -1.57
CA SER A 40 12.50 30.25 -0.93
C SER A 40 12.99 29.91 0.49
N LYS A 41 12.23 29.12 1.24
CA LYS A 41 12.59 28.66 2.59
C LYS A 41 13.62 27.52 2.58
N LEU A 42 13.62 26.69 1.53
CA LEU A 42 14.59 25.59 1.37
C LEU A 42 15.94 26.06 0.83
N SER A 43 15.99 27.17 0.08
CA SER A 43 17.23 27.74 -0.46
C SER A 43 18.28 28.18 0.59
N THR A 44 17.91 28.23 1.87
CA THR A 44 18.83 28.47 2.99
C THR A 44 19.58 27.22 3.48
N LEU A 45 19.26 26.03 2.98
CA LEU A 45 19.91 24.77 3.34
C LEU A 45 20.93 24.37 2.26
N SER A 46 22.07 25.06 2.21
CA SER A 46 23.16 24.75 1.29
C SER A 46 24.30 24.01 2.00
N THR A 47 24.28 22.68 1.92
CA THR A 47 25.50 21.86 1.97
C THR A 47 25.23 20.51 1.31
N PHE A 48 25.46 20.44 -0.01
CA PHE A 48 25.41 19.22 -0.81
C PHE A 48 26.76 19.01 -1.49
N ALA A 49 27.44 17.92 -1.11
CA ALA A 49 28.59 17.39 -1.86
C ALA A 49 28.88 15.88 -1.65
N GLU A 50 28.05 15.10 -0.92
CA GLU A 50 28.44 13.71 -0.57
C GLU A 50 27.43 12.60 -0.94
N VAL A 51 26.34 12.90 -1.67
CA VAL A 51 25.33 11.86 -2.02
C VAL A 51 25.65 11.11 -3.33
N GLU A 52 26.64 11.53 -4.12
CA GLU A 52 26.96 10.90 -5.42
C GLU A 52 27.85 9.63 -5.36
N ALA A 53 28.24 9.13 -4.18
CA ALA A 53 29.33 8.13 -4.08
C ALA A 53 28.94 6.69 -3.68
N VAL A 54 27.67 6.27 -3.69
CA VAL A 54 27.29 4.93 -3.15
C VAL A 54 27.03 3.84 -4.20
N VAL A 55 27.14 4.11 -5.51
CA VAL A 55 27.03 3.04 -6.53
C VAL A 55 28.36 2.88 -7.26
N ASP A 56 29.28 2.13 -6.66
CA ASP A 56 30.43 1.57 -7.38
C ASP A 56 30.09 0.13 -7.85
N PRO A 57 29.84 -0.09 -9.15
CA PRO A 57 29.49 -1.41 -9.68
C PRO A 57 30.71 -2.35 -9.84
N SER A 58 31.90 -2.02 -9.31
CA SER A 58 33.14 -2.74 -9.61
C SER A 58 33.76 -3.60 -8.49
N SER A 59 33.14 -3.73 -7.31
CA SER A 59 33.69 -4.61 -6.26
C SER A 59 33.29 -6.08 -6.45
N SER A 60 33.99 -6.80 -7.34
CA SER A 60 33.96 -8.26 -7.42
C SER A 60 34.71 -8.87 -6.22
N GLY A 61 34.03 -8.98 -5.08
CA GLY A 61 34.51 -9.67 -3.88
C GLY A 61 33.58 -10.82 -3.54
N CYS A 62 34.14 -12.00 -3.24
CA CYS A 62 33.42 -13.23 -2.95
C CYS A 62 32.35 -13.04 -1.85
N TYR A 63 31.07 -13.14 -2.23
CA TYR A 63 29.91 -13.07 -1.33
C TYR A 63 29.80 -14.35 -0.50
N SER A 64 30.31 -14.32 0.73
CA SER A 64 29.97 -15.29 1.78
C SER A 64 29.56 -14.52 3.04
N GLY A 65 28.30 -14.13 3.09
CA GLY A 65 27.65 -13.47 4.22
C GLY A 65 26.15 -13.56 3.99
N SER A 66 25.40 -13.94 5.03
CA SER A 66 23.92 -14.02 5.05
C SER A 66 23.27 -12.90 4.23
N GLN A 67 22.84 -13.19 3.00
CA GLN A 67 22.07 -12.23 2.19
C GLN A 67 20.73 -12.00 2.86
N ASP A 68 20.34 -10.74 3.00
CA ASP A 68 19.01 -10.40 3.44
C ASP A 68 18.02 -10.96 2.39
N PRO A 69 16.99 -11.75 2.78
CA PRO A 69 16.02 -12.27 1.82
C PRO A 69 15.34 -11.18 0.98
N TYR A 70 15.29 -9.94 1.47
CA TYR A 70 14.70 -8.81 0.75
C TYR A 70 15.62 -8.19 -0.30
N ASP A 71 16.94 -8.44 -0.27
CA ASP A 71 17.85 -8.05 -1.34
C ASP A 71 17.38 -8.61 -2.70
N LEU A 72 16.78 -9.80 -2.68
CA LEU A 72 16.23 -10.46 -3.86
C LEU A 72 15.11 -9.67 -4.52
N LEU A 73 14.33 -8.90 -3.75
CA LEU A 73 13.30 -8.00 -4.27
C LEU A 73 13.96 -6.80 -4.97
N LEU A 74 15.05 -6.27 -4.44
CA LEU A 74 15.70 -5.09 -5.03
C LEU A 74 16.50 -5.42 -6.30
N MET A 75 16.88 -6.68 -6.49
CA MET A 75 17.63 -7.09 -7.68
C MET A 75 16.80 -6.91 -8.97
N GLY A 76 17.26 -6.01 -9.84
CA GLY A 76 16.82 -5.92 -11.24
C GLY A 76 17.15 -7.18 -12.07
N GLY A 77 16.69 -7.25 -13.32
CA GLY A 77 16.92 -8.41 -14.20
C GLY A 77 18.40 -8.62 -14.60
N PHE A 78 18.76 -9.88 -14.84
CA PHE A 78 20.00 -10.39 -15.48
C PHE A 78 21.29 -10.37 -14.62
N PRO A 79 21.79 -11.54 -14.14
CA PRO A 79 22.05 -12.74 -14.95
C PRO A 79 21.40 -14.05 -14.45
N SER A 80 21.50 -15.08 -15.31
CA SER A 80 20.95 -16.47 -15.27
C SER A 80 21.32 -17.35 -14.07
N ALA A 81 22.00 -16.81 -13.06
CA ALA A 81 22.38 -17.51 -11.83
C ALA A 81 21.61 -17.03 -10.59
N ARG A 82 20.68 -16.08 -10.74
CA ARG A 82 19.94 -15.50 -9.62
C ARG A 82 18.82 -16.42 -9.12
N PRO A 83 18.54 -16.40 -7.80
CA PRO A 83 17.37 -17.09 -7.28
C PRO A 83 16.08 -16.39 -7.75
N ALA A 84 15.10 -17.21 -8.10
CA ALA A 84 13.75 -16.81 -8.46
C ALA A 84 12.89 -16.61 -7.22
N ILE A 85 11.82 -15.83 -7.36
CA ILE A 85 10.80 -15.64 -6.33
C ILE A 85 9.49 -16.25 -6.84
N LEU A 86 8.76 -16.94 -5.97
CA LEU A 86 7.37 -17.32 -6.15
C LEU A 86 6.49 -16.34 -5.35
N PHE A 87 5.79 -15.46 -6.05
CA PHE A 87 4.82 -14.54 -5.46
C PHE A 87 3.52 -15.30 -5.18
N GLY A 88 3.15 -15.44 -3.91
CA GLY A 88 1.93 -16.13 -3.46
C GLY A 88 0.96 -15.19 -2.78
N TRP A 89 0.34 -14.29 -3.55
CA TRP A 89 -0.46 -13.22 -2.97
C TRP A 89 -1.95 -13.54 -2.89
N TRP A 90 -2.38 -14.38 -1.97
CA TRP A 90 -3.81 -14.64 -1.73
C TRP A 90 -4.28 -14.09 -0.38
N PRO A 91 -5.60 -13.89 -0.19
CA PRO A 91 -6.15 -13.42 1.08
C PRO A 91 -5.86 -14.39 2.24
N HIS A 92 -5.90 -13.90 3.47
CA HIS A 92 -5.72 -14.74 4.65
C HIS A 92 -7.03 -15.41 5.14
N SER A 93 -8.18 -14.92 4.69
CA SER A 93 -9.48 -15.32 5.22
C SER A 93 -9.88 -16.76 4.84
N GLY A 94 -10.61 -17.41 5.75
CA GLY A 94 -11.29 -18.69 5.50
C GLY A 94 -12.40 -18.61 4.43
N ASP A 95 -12.96 -17.41 4.24
CA ASP A 95 -14.11 -17.15 3.37
C ASP A 95 -13.82 -16.00 2.40
N TRP A 96 -12.75 -16.10 1.61
CA TRP A 96 -12.52 -15.09 0.57
C TRP A 96 -13.60 -15.15 -0.51
N ASN A 97 -13.97 -13.99 -1.03
CA ASN A 97 -14.84 -13.90 -2.22
C ASN A 97 -14.00 -13.71 -3.49
N GLN A 98 -14.64 -13.87 -4.66
CA GLN A 98 -13.96 -13.75 -5.95
C GLN A 98 -13.25 -12.39 -6.11
N LYS A 99 -13.90 -11.30 -5.71
CA LYS A 99 -13.35 -9.95 -5.85
C LYS A 99 -12.07 -9.78 -5.02
N GLU A 100 -12.09 -10.19 -3.77
CA GLU A 100 -10.94 -10.13 -2.87
C GLU A 100 -9.78 -11.00 -3.38
N LEU A 101 -10.10 -12.23 -3.80
CA LEU A 101 -9.11 -13.16 -4.36
C LEU A 101 -8.44 -12.60 -5.63
N VAL A 102 -9.23 -12.08 -6.57
CA VAL A 102 -8.71 -11.46 -7.81
C VAL A 102 -7.84 -10.26 -7.47
N GLN A 103 -8.32 -9.38 -6.59
CA GLN A 103 -7.59 -8.19 -6.17
C GLN A 103 -6.24 -8.57 -5.55
N CYS A 104 -6.20 -9.37 -4.49
CA CYS A 104 -4.94 -9.73 -3.83
C CYS A 104 -3.95 -10.42 -4.78
N SER A 105 -4.44 -11.37 -5.60
CA SER A 105 -3.56 -12.21 -6.44
C SER A 105 -2.92 -11.45 -7.59
N THR A 106 -3.59 -10.42 -8.11
CA THR A 106 -3.12 -9.67 -9.28
C THR A 106 -2.28 -8.44 -8.90
N GLN A 107 -2.39 -7.94 -7.67
CA GLN A 107 -1.60 -6.80 -7.20
C GLN A 107 -0.08 -7.02 -7.24
N CYS A 108 0.37 -8.28 -7.21
CA CYS A 108 1.80 -8.60 -7.28
C CYS A 108 2.37 -8.55 -8.69
N LEU A 109 1.54 -8.54 -9.74
CA LEU A 109 1.99 -8.67 -11.14
C LEU A 109 3.11 -7.68 -11.52
N PRO A 110 3.08 -6.39 -11.14
CA PRO A 110 4.18 -5.46 -11.42
C PRO A 110 5.53 -5.94 -10.85
N ALA A 111 5.52 -6.58 -9.69
CA ALA A 111 6.73 -7.05 -9.02
C ALA A 111 7.37 -8.30 -9.66
N VAL A 112 6.67 -8.99 -10.57
CA VAL A 112 7.13 -10.26 -11.16
C VAL A 112 8.18 -10.00 -12.25
N ARG A 113 9.39 -10.55 -12.07
CA ARG A 113 10.45 -10.49 -13.10
C ARG A 113 10.32 -11.65 -14.09
N PRO A 114 10.97 -11.59 -15.26
CA PRO A 114 11.04 -12.71 -16.22
C PRO A 114 11.75 -13.99 -15.71
N VAL A 115 12.22 -14.00 -14.47
CA VAL A 115 12.82 -15.17 -13.81
C VAL A 115 11.97 -15.69 -12.65
N ASP A 116 10.93 -14.95 -12.27
CA ASP A 116 10.08 -15.24 -11.12
C ASP A 116 8.85 -16.06 -11.52
N LEU A 117 8.17 -16.61 -10.54
CA LEU A 117 6.89 -17.27 -10.67
C LEU A 117 5.82 -16.48 -9.91
N VAL A 118 4.57 -16.59 -10.36
CA VAL A 118 3.42 -16.01 -9.68
C VAL A 118 2.33 -17.06 -9.52
N ALA A 119 1.77 -17.18 -8.33
CA ALA A 119 0.62 -18.02 -8.08
C ALA A 119 -0.66 -17.26 -8.41
N LEU A 120 -1.49 -17.81 -9.28
CA LEU A 120 -2.72 -17.16 -9.74
C LEU A 120 -3.93 -18.10 -9.62
N PRO A 121 -5.10 -17.59 -9.18
CA PRO A 121 -6.32 -18.38 -9.10
C PRO A 121 -6.85 -18.66 -10.52
N LEU A 122 -7.35 -19.88 -10.74
CA LEU A 122 -7.94 -20.28 -12.02
C LEU A 122 -9.35 -19.70 -12.15
N VAL A 123 -9.43 -18.40 -12.44
CA VAL A 123 -10.66 -17.61 -12.56
C VAL A 123 -10.61 -16.88 -13.91
N PRO A 124 -11.72 -16.84 -14.69
CA PRO A 124 -11.69 -16.34 -16.08
C PRO A 124 -11.04 -14.96 -16.25
N GLU A 125 -11.37 -14.02 -15.38
CA GLU A 125 -10.86 -12.65 -15.42
C GLU A 125 -9.33 -12.60 -15.19
N VAL A 126 -8.80 -13.45 -14.32
CA VAL A 126 -7.36 -13.53 -14.03
C VAL A 126 -6.62 -14.21 -15.18
N CYS A 127 -7.23 -15.23 -15.79
CA CYS A 127 -6.69 -15.86 -16.99
C CYS A 127 -6.56 -14.85 -18.13
N GLU A 128 -7.62 -14.07 -18.41
CA GLU A 128 -7.59 -13.03 -19.44
C GLU A 128 -6.53 -11.96 -19.14
N LEU A 129 -6.48 -11.46 -17.89
CA LEU A 129 -5.48 -10.48 -17.47
C LEU A 129 -4.05 -11.03 -17.62
N TRP A 130 -3.81 -12.28 -17.23
CA TRP A 130 -2.50 -12.92 -17.37
C TRP A 130 -2.08 -13.06 -18.83
N GLU A 131 -3.00 -13.45 -19.73
CA GLU A 131 -2.71 -13.58 -21.16
C GLU A 131 -2.31 -12.25 -21.81
N ALA A 132 -2.95 -11.15 -21.40
CA ALA A 132 -2.54 -9.80 -21.78
C ALA A 132 -1.19 -9.44 -21.17
N TRP A 133 -1.07 -9.54 -19.84
CA TRP A 133 0.12 -9.16 -19.08
C TRP A 133 1.38 -9.87 -19.57
N ARG A 134 1.32 -11.20 -19.74
CA ARG A 134 2.48 -11.99 -20.18
C ARG A 134 2.95 -11.60 -21.58
N ARG A 135 2.04 -11.19 -22.45
CA ARG A 135 2.35 -10.79 -23.83
C ARG A 135 3.12 -9.47 -23.84
N GLU A 136 2.62 -8.49 -23.10
CA GLU A 136 3.24 -7.16 -23.01
C GLU A 136 4.57 -7.19 -22.27
N HIS A 137 4.70 -8.03 -21.24
CA HIS A 137 5.92 -8.09 -20.42
C HIS A 137 6.87 -9.23 -20.78
N GLY A 138 6.64 -9.92 -21.90
CA GLY A 138 7.52 -10.98 -22.40
C GLY A 138 7.62 -12.21 -21.48
N LEU A 139 6.58 -12.49 -20.70
CA LEU A 139 6.51 -13.65 -19.81
C LEU A 139 5.96 -14.88 -20.56
N ARG A 140 6.39 -16.05 -20.12
CA ARG A 140 5.92 -17.35 -20.63
C ARG A 140 4.74 -17.86 -19.79
N GLN A 141 3.93 -18.75 -20.39
CA GLN A 141 2.78 -19.36 -19.69
C GLN A 141 3.15 -20.02 -18.36
N ASP A 142 4.33 -20.62 -18.28
CA ASP A 142 4.81 -21.36 -17.12
C ASP A 142 5.39 -20.49 -15.99
N HIS A 143 5.35 -19.16 -16.14
CA HIS A 143 5.56 -18.26 -14.99
C HIS A 143 4.36 -18.28 -14.03
N ALA A 144 3.16 -18.61 -14.51
CA ALA A 144 1.97 -18.73 -13.67
C ALA A 144 1.82 -20.14 -13.10
N VAL A 145 1.71 -20.23 -11.77
CA VAL A 145 1.37 -21.44 -11.03
C VAL A 145 -0.12 -21.36 -10.67
N TRP A 146 -0.95 -22.06 -11.44
CA TRP A 146 -2.40 -22.02 -11.28
C TRP A 146 -2.89 -22.84 -10.10
N TYR A 147 -3.89 -22.32 -9.38
CA TYR A 147 -4.56 -23.03 -8.29
C TYR A 147 -6.09 -22.90 -8.34
N GLU A 148 -6.78 -23.85 -7.70
CA GLU A 148 -8.24 -23.85 -7.57
C GLU A 148 -8.69 -22.72 -6.62
N PRO A 149 -9.63 -21.85 -7.01
CA PRO A 149 -9.95 -20.66 -6.23
C PRO A 149 -10.78 -20.92 -4.96
N HIS A 150 -11.36 -22.13 -4.80
CA HIS A 150 -12.16 -22.52 -3.63
C HIS A 150 -13.31 -21.55 -3.31
N LEU A 151 -14.11 -21.20 -4.33
CA LEU A 151 -15.23 -20.26 -4.23
C LEU A 151 -16.59 -20.99 -4.25
N GLY A 152 -17.61 -20.38 -3.64
CA GLY A 152 -19.01 -20.81 -3.76
C GLY A 152 -19.26 -22.21 -3.20
N GLU A 153 -19.83 -23.10 -4.01
CA GLU A 153 -20.13 -24.49 -3.61
C GLU A 153 -18.87 -25.33 -3.33
N ASN A 154 -17.70 -24.86 -3.79
CA ASN A 154 -16.39 -25.50 -3.58
C ASN A 154 -15.57 -24.83 -2.46
N ALA A 155 -16.20 -23.99 -1.65
CA ALA A 155 -15.55 -23.38 -0.49
C ALA A 155 -15.09 -24.45 0.50
N ILE A 156 -13.95 -24.19 1.14
CA ILE A 156 -13.34 -25.04 2.16
C ILE A 156 -13.00 -24.20 3.37
N ASP A 157 -12.86 -24.83 4.54
CA ASP A 157 -12.69 -24.13 5.82
C ASP A 157 -11.41 -23.27 5.88
N ASP A 158 -10.34 -23.69 5.20
CA ASP A 158 -9.05 -22.99 5.15
C ASP A 158 -8.45 -23.03 3.74
N PRO A 159 -8.92 -22.15 2.84
CA PRO A 159 -8.45 -22.12 1.47
C PRO A 159 -7.02 -21.58 1.37
N ALA A 160 -6.58 -20.72 2.30
CA ALA A 160 -5.22 -20.17 2.30
C ALA A 160 -4.15 -21.26 2.51
N SER A 161 -4.38 -22.16 3.47
CA SER A 161 -3.47 -23.27 3.77
C SER A 161 -3.44 -24.31 2.62
N GLU A 162 -4.61 -24.68 2.11
CA GLU A 162 -4.72 -25.63 0.99
C GLU A 162 -4.06 -25.09 -0.30
N VAL A 163 -4.29 -23.81 -0.62
CA VAL A 163 -3.64 -23.14 -1.76
C VAL A 163 -2.13 -23.11 -1.57
N CYS A 164 -1.64 -22.74 -0.38
CA CYS A 164 -0.21 -22.73 -0.07
C CYS A 164 0.42 -24.12 -0.33
N HIS A 165 -0.20 -25.18 0.19
CA HIS A 165 0.26 -26.56 0.00
C HIS A 165 0.33 -26.96 -1.49
N LYS A 166 -0.73 -26.68 -2.24
CA LYS A 166 -0.82 -27.01 -3.68
C LYS A 166 0.20 -26.22 -4.50
N VAL A 167 0.23 -24.91 -4.33
CA VAL A 167 1.11 -24.00 -5.07
C VAL A 167 2.57 -24.39 -4.86
N LEU A 168 3.01 -24.60 -3.61
CA LEU A 168 4.39 -24.99 -3.31
C LEU A 168 4.73 -26.40 -3.87
N SER A 169 3.75 -27.30 -3.94
CA SER A 169 3.94 -28.62 -4.56
C SER A 169 4.10 -28.54 -6.08
N LEU A 170 3.47 -27.57 -6.74
CA LEU A 170 3.55 -27.35 -8.19
C LEU A 170 4.75 -26.49 -8.61
N ALA A 171 5.15 -25.55 -7.75
CA ALA A 171 6.16 -24.54 -8.07
C ALA A 171 7.54 -25.11 -8.40
N ASP A 172 7.94 -26.21 -7.75
CA ASP A 172 9.23 -26.86 -8.01
C ASP A 172 9.33 -27.40 -9.45
N ALA A 173 8.23 -27.97 -9.98
CA ALA A 173 8.18 -28.41 -11.37
C ALA A 173 8.17 -27.24 -12.36
N ALA A 174 7.41 -26.18 -12.06
CA ALA A 174 7.38 -24.97 -12.87
C ALA A 174 8.76 -24.29 -12.94
N CYS A 175 9.44 -24.18 -11.79
CA CYS A 175 10.77 -23.58 -11.67
C CYS A 175 11.83 -24.33 -12.49
N ARG A 176 11.81 -25.67 -12.46
CA ARG A 176 12.70 -26.49 -13.31
C ARG A 176 12.50 -26.23 -14.80
N ASN A 177 11.25 -26.09 -15.24
CA ASN A 177 10.91 -25.81 -16.64
C ASN A 177 11.32 -24.40 -17.07
N LEU A 178 11.19 -23.43 -16.17
CA LEU A 178 11.52 -22.03 -16.44
C LEU A 178 13.04 -21.82 -16.46
N LEU A 179 13.74 -22.25 -15.42
CA LEU A 179 15.17 -22.00 -15.25
C LEU A 179 16.06 -23.00 -15.99
N GLN A 180 15.49 -24.09 -16.54
CA GLN A 180 16.23 -25.21 -17.12
C GLN A 180 17.33 -25.77 -16.17
N THR A 181 17.15 -25.59 -14.87
CA THR A 181 18.12 -26.03 -13.84
C THR A 181 17.54 -27.13 -12.98
N SER A 182 18.38 -28.08 -12.57
CA SER A 182 17.99 -29.21 -11.73
C SER A 182 18.26 -28.98 -10.24
N GLN A 183 18.64 -27.76 -9.83
CA GLN A 183 19.10 -27.48 -8.46
C GLN A 183 17.96 -26.96 -7.58
N PRO A 184 17.47 -27.73 -6.58
CA PRO A 184 16.58 -27.23 -5.55
C PRO A 184 17.28 -26.14 -4.70
N GLY A 185 16.51 -25.18 -4.19
CA GLY A 185 17.03 -24.07 -3.36
C GLY A 185 17.26 -22.74 -4.08
N ARG A 186 16.88 -22.64 -5.36
CA ARG A 186 16.90 -21.36 -6.11
C ARG A 186 15.57 -20.61 -6.09
N LEU A 187 14.49 -21.17 -5.57
CA LEU A 187 13.19 -20.52 -5.50
C LEU A 187 12.88 -20.10 -4.07
N HIS A 188 12.59 -18.81 -3.88
CA HIS A 188 12.13 -18.25 -2.61
C HIS A 188 10.61 -18.06 -2.66
N PHE A 189 9.93 -18.29 -1.56
CA PHE A 189 8.49 -18.05 -1.46
C PHE A 189 8.23 -16.68 -0.83
N TYR A 190 7.45 -15.84 -1.51
CA TYR A 190 7.04 -14.54 -1.00
C TYR A 190 5.50 -14.46 -0.93
N PRO A 191 4.89 -14.85 0.20
CA PRO A 191 3.45 -14.78 0.38
C PRO A 191 2.96 -13.35 0.60
N PHE A 192 1.66 -13.10 0.43
CA PHE A 192 1.04 -11.83 0.83
C PHE A 192 1.27 -11.54 2.32
N ARG A 193 1.13 -12.56 3.15
CA ARG A 193 1.35 -12.54 4.60
C ARG A 193 2.08 -13.81 5.02
N VAL A 194 3.14 -13.67 5.82
CA VAL A 194 3.87 -14.84 6.33
C VAL A 194 3.18 -15.36 7.58
N THR A 195 2.30 -16.34 7.40
CA THR A 195 1.70 -17.09 8.51
C THR A 195 2.64 -18.20 8.98
N VAL A 196 2.44 -18.69 10.21
CA VAL A 196 3.20 -19.83 10.76
C VAL A 196 3.04 -21.07 9.88
N ASP A 197 1.82 -21.34 9.42
CA ASP A 197 1.53 -22.51 8.60
C ASP A 197 2.14 -22.41 7.20
N ALA A 198 2.07 -21.23 6.57
CA ALA A 198 2.70 -21.00 5.28
C ALA A 198 4.23 -21.11 5.38
N ALA A 199 4.84 -20.57 6.44
CA ALA A 199 6.27 -20.70 6.67
C ALA A 199 6.69 -22.15 6.93
N ALA A 200 5.89 -22.90 7.70
CA ALA A 200 6.14 -24.32 7.97
C ALA A 200 6.00 -25.19 6.70
N GLU A 201 5.00 -24.93 5.87
CA GLU A 201 4.82 -25.60 4.57
C GLU A 201 6.01 -25.31 3.64
N ALA A 202 6.37 -24.04 3.48
CA ALA A 202 7.51 -23.62 2.67
C ALA A 202 8.82 -24.29 3.13
N ALA A 203 9.09 -24.27 4.44
CA ALA A 203 10.25 -24.94 5.02
C ALA A 203 10.24 -26.45 4.76
N ARG A 204 9.10 -27.13 4.91
CA ARG A 204 8.96 -28.56 4.64
C ARG A 204 9.24 -28.91 3.17
N LYS A 205 8.93 -28.00 2.26
CA LYS A 205 9.17 -28.16 0.81
C LYS A 205 10.53 -27.61 0.37
N GLY A 206 11.30 -27.01 1.28
CA GLY A 206 12.64 -26.48 1.00
C GLY A 206 12.65 -25.10 0.33
N PHE A 207 11.58 -24.32 0.45
CA PHE A 207 11.52 -22.94 -0.02
C PHE A 207 11.88 -21.98 1.12
N PRO A 208 12.97 -21.21 1.02
CA PRO A 208 13.20 -20.10 1.93
C PRO A 208 12.08 -19.06 1.75
N VAL A 209 11.61 -18.47 2.85
CA VAL A 209 10.52 -17.49 2.83
C VAL A 209 11.09 -16.08 2.90
N ILE A 210 10.60 -15.21 2.03
CA ILE A 210 10.80 -13.76 2.10
C ILE A 210 9.60 -13.20 2.87
N GLY A 211 9.84 -12.31 3.83
CA GLY A 211 8.77 -11.73 4.64
C GLY A 211 8.97 -11.98 6.14
N ASP A 212 8.44 -11.06 6.94
CA ASP A 212 8.44 -11.17 8.39
C ASP A 212 7.21 -11.95 8.85
N LEU A 213 7.42 -12.94 9.73
CA LEU A 213 6.31 -13.64 10.40
C LEU A 213 5.38 -12.61 11.03
N GLU A 214 4.06 -12.76 10.89
CA GLU A 214 3.08 -11.79 11.43
C GLU A 214 3.28 -11.49 12.94
N GLY A 215 3.83 -12.44 13.71
CA GLY A 215 4.16 -12.28 15.13
C GLY A 215 5.56 -11.71 15.45
N ARG A 216 6.40 -11.47 14.43
CA ARG A 216 7.73 -10.84 14.54
C ARG A 216 7.76 -9.40 14.04
N CYS A 217 6.66 -8.90 13.48
CA CYS A 217 6.47 -7.46 13.39
C CYS A 217 6.74 -6.91 14.81
N PRO A 218 7.62 -5.91 14.99
CA PRO A 218 7.92 -5.37 16.31
C PRO A 218 6.65 -4.90 17.06
N VAL A 219 5.52 -4.77 16.35
CA VAL A 219 4.21 -4.45 16.89
C VAL A 219 3.13 -5.34 16.25
N PRO A 220 2.26 -6.03 17.02
CA PRO A 220 1.22 -6.91 16.48
C PRO A 220 0.20 -6.18 15.57
N PRO A 221 -0.35 -6.82 14.52
CA PRO A 221 -1.36 -6.22 13.62
C PRO A 221 -2.62 -5.70 14.31
N SER A 222 -3.00 -6.27 15.47
CA SER A 222 -4.10 -5.76 16.30
C SER A 222 -3.84 -4.37 16.91
N GLN A 223 -2.64 -3.84 16.72
CA GLN A 223 -2.18 -2.51 17.11
C GLN A 223 -1.83 -1.64 15.88
N ASP A 224 -2.33 -1.97 14.69
CA ASP A 224 -2.08 -1.24 13.42
C ASP A 224 -2.42 0.26 13.46
N MET A 225 -3.21 0.67 14.45
CA MET A 225 -3.54 2.06 14.72
C MET A 225 -2.60 2.71 15.74
N ALA A 226 -2.02 1.95 16.66
CA ALA A 226 -1.31 2.49 17.80
C ALA A 226 0.04 3.15 17.43
N TRP A 227 0.70 2.68 16.36
CA TRP A 227 1.96 3.27 15.89
C TRP A 227 1.78 4.53 15.04
N LYS A 228 0.56 4.81 14.56
CA LYS A 228 0.27 6.08 13.86
C LYS A 228 0.23 7.27 14.82
N HIS A 229 0.13 7.03 16.14
CA HIS A 229 -0.26 8.07 17.10
C HIS A 229 0.61 8.02 18.37
N PRO A 230 1.50 9.00 18.60
CA PRO A 230 2.82 8.76 19.18
C PRO A 230 2.93 9.07 20.68
N HIS A 231 1.87 8.94 21.48
CA HIS A 231 1.99 9.14 22.93
C HIS A 231 1.41 7.97 23.71
N ILE A 232 2.34 7.18 24.25
CA ILE A 232 2.15 5.94 24.96
C ILE A 232 1.28 6.08 26.21
N SER A 233 0.44 5.06 26.39
CA SER A 233 -0.17 4.50 27.60
C SER A 233 -0.60 5.46 28.72
N GLY A 234 -1.87 5.34 29.11
CA GLY A 234 -2.23 5.61 30.50
C GLY A 234 -1.30 4.85 31.45
N ALA A 235 -0.73 5.58 32.40
CA ALA A 235 -0.06 5.20 33.65
C ALA A 235 0.81 3.93 33.80
N GLY A 236 0.99 3.05 32.80
CA GLY A 236 1.71 1.79 33.00
C GLY A 236 1.83 0.83 31.79
N GLY A 237 1.86 1.31 30.55
CA GLY A 237 2.16 0.48 29.37
C GLY A 237 3.59 0.66 28.86
N ASP A 238 4.08 -0.34 28.11
CA ASP A 238 5.38 -0.31 27.45
C ASP A 238 5.52 0.88 26.48
N ASN A 239 6.71 1.47 26.41
CA ASN A 239 7.00 2.57 25.49
C ASN A 239 6.99 2.08 24.02
N ILE A 240 5.89 2.30 23.32
CA ILE A 240 5.76 2.20 21.86
C ILE A 240 6.56 3.33 21.17
N PRO A 241 7.52 3.01 20.29
CA PRO A 241 8.25 4.00 19.50
C PRO A 241 7.32 4.94 18.72
N SER A 242 7.69 6.21 18.63
CA SER A 242 6.85 7.30 18.15
C SER A 242 7.58 8.03 17.02
N PHE A 243 6.88 8.50 15.98
CA PHE A 243 7.52 9.30 14.91
C PHE A 243 8.17 10.57 15.46
N SER A 244 7.52 11.22 16.44
CA SER A 244 8.05 12.44 17.04
C SER A 244 9.32 12.20 17.84
N ASP A 245 9.49 10.99 18.40
CA ASP A 245 10.67 10.64 19.20
C ASP A 245 11.79 10.03 18.34
N ALA A 246 11.44 9.41 17.22
CA ALA A 246 12.38 8.79 16.29
C ALA A 246 13.01 9.80 15.31
N LEU A 247 12.38 10.95 15.08
CA LEU A 247 12.97 12.03 14.30
C LEU A 247 13.87 12.90 15.19
N PRO A 248 15.13 13.15 14.80
CA PRO A 248 16.02 13.98 15.60
C PRO A 248 15.62 15.45 15.48
N ALA A 249 15.83 16.22 16.56
CA ALA A 249 15.36 17.60 16.66
C ALA A 249 15.99 18.57 15.65
N ASP A 250 17.07 18.17 15.00
CA ASP A 250 17.80 18.90 13.96
C ASP A 250 17.31 18.63 12.53
N LEU A 251 16.43 17.63 12.33
CA LEU A 251 15.77 17.38 11.04
C LEU A 251 14.71 18.45 10.78
N ASN A 252 15.18 19.64 10.35
CA ASN A 252 14.32 20.79 10.10
C ASN A 252 13.36 20.53 8.94
N GLY A 253 12.08 20.82 9.15
CA GLY A 253 11.06 20.78 8.09
C GLY A 253 10.23 19.50 8.01
N VAL A 254 10.53 18.47 8.84
CA VAL A 254 9.75 17.24 8.95
C VAL A 254 9.35 17.00 10.41
N ARG A 255 8.12 16.53 10.63
CA ARG A 255 7.64 16.11 11.95
C ARG A 255 6.70 14.91 11.87
N GLY A 256 6.55 14.18 12.97
CA GLY A 256 5.47 13.22 13.14
C GLY A 256 4.13 13.90 13.40
N LEU A 257 3.03 13.26 12.98
CA LEU A 257 1.69 13.63 13.42
C LEU A 257 1.54 13.40 14.94
N LYS A 258 0.92 14.34 15.65
CA LYS A 258 0.68 14.18 17.09
C LYS A 258 -0.62 13.42 17.32
N GLY A 259 -0.60 12.49 18.27
CA GLY A 259 -1.76 11.66 18.58
C GLY A 259 -1.58 10.81 19.83
N TYR A 260 -2.68 10.27 20.31
CA TYR A 260 -2.77 9.60 21.59
C TYR A 260 -3.70 8.38 21.48
N VAL A 261 -3.26 7.26 22.02
CA VAL A 261 -4.07 6.03 22.09
C VAL A 261 -4.65 5.89 23.49
N ALA A 262 -5.97 5.92 23.58
CA ALA A 262 -6.73 5.74 24.80
C ALA A 262 -7.31 4.32 24.87
N LYS A 263 -7.08 3.63 26.00
CA LYS A 263 -7.70 2.32 26.28
C LYS A 263 -8.91 2.42 27.19
N ASN A 264 -9.09 3.57 27.81
CA ASN A 264 -10.20 3.89 28.68
C ASN A 264 -10.45 5.41 28.66
N TYR A 265 -11.53 5.82 29.32
CA TYR A 265 -11.94 7.22 29.36
C TYR A 265 -10.91 8.14 30.05
N GLN A 266 -10.21 7.69 31.09
CA GLN A 266 -9.19 8.50 31.77
C GLN A 266 -8.00 8.77 30.84
N ASP A 267 -7.57 7.76 30.08
CA ASP A 267 -6.54 7.90 29.07
C ASP A 267 -6.95 8.91 28.00
N LEU A 268 -8.21 8.86 27.54
CA LEU A 268 -8.73 9.77 26.52
C LEU A 268 -8.73 11.23 26.99
N GLN A 269 -9.17 11.48 28.23
CA GLN A 269 -9.15 12.82 28.82
C GLN A 269 -7.72 13.36 29.02
N GLU A 270 -6.78 12.49 29.40
CA GLU A 270 -5.37 12.87 29.51
C GLU A 270 -4.76 13.17 28.14
N GLY A 271 -5.02 12.32 27.15
CA GLY A 271 -4.61 12.52 25.76
C GLY A 271 -5.08 13.85 25.20
N TRP A 272 -6.35 14.18 25.39
CA TRP A 272 -6.92 15.48 25.02
C TRP A 272 -6.17 16.66 25.67
N ARG A 273 -5.96 16.60 27.00
CA ARG A 273 -5.23 17.65 27.74
C ARG A 273 -3.76 17.78 27.33
N ARG A 274 -3.12 16.69 26.88
CA ARG A 274 -1.75 16.72 26.36
C ARG A 274 -1.69 17.32 24.97
N LEU A 275 -2.52 16.85 24.05
CA LEU A 275 -2.56 17.36 22.69
C LEU A 275 -2.88 18.86 22.65
N GLN A 276 -3.77 19.36 23.52
CA GLN A 276 -4.01 20.81 23.64
C GLN A 276 -2.80 21.62 24.12
N ARG A 277 -1.88 21.01 24.90
CA ARG A 277 -0.66 21.67 25.38
C ARG A 277 0.47 21.59 24.37
N GLU A 278 0.56 20.49 23.64
CA GLU A 278 1.67 20.19 22.75
C GLU A 278 1.43 20.71 21.32
N CYS A 279 0.18 20.79 20.88
CA CYS A 279 -0.17 21.32 19.56
C CYS A 279 -0.33 22.85 19.59
N PRO A 280 -0.09 23.55 18.46
CA PRO A 280 -0.39 24.97 18.34
C PRO A 280 -1.84 25.31 18.70
N THR A 281 -2.07 26.50 19.26
CA THR A 281 -3.42 26.97 19.57
C THR A 281 -4.29 27.01 18.30
N GLY A 282 -5.49 26.43 18.37
CA GLY A 282 -6.41 26.33 17.24
C GLY A 282 -6.28 25.04 16.42
N THR A 283 -5.38 24.14 16.80
CA THR A 283 -5.31 22.78 16.23
C THR A 283 -6.63 22.04 16.46
N ARG A 284 -7.16 21.43 15.39
CA ARG A 284 -8.34 20.56 15.44
C ARG A 284 -7.90 19.12 15.65
N PHE A 285 -8.80 18.29 16.14
CA PHE A 285 -8.50 16.89 16.41
C PHE A 285 -9.48 15.95 15.70
N LEU A 286 -9.01 14.75 15.41
CA LEU A 286 -9.75 13.64 14.84
C LEU A 286 -9.76 12.51 15.88
N LEU A 287 -10.93 11.94 16.14
CA LEU A 287 -11.09 10.78 17.01
C LEU A 287 -11.42 9.56 16.15
N ARG A 288 -10.59 8.52 16.17
CA ARG A 288 -10.86 7.24 15.51
C ARG A 288 -11.14 6.17 16.56
N ILE A 289 -12.23 5.45 16.39
CA ILE A 289 -12.67 4.38 17.29
C ILE A 289 -12.37 3.06 16.58
N SER A 290 -11.49 2.25 17.17
CA SER A 290 -11.16 0.93 16.63
C SER A 290 -12.16 -0.10 17.14
N GLU A 291 -12.84 -0.78 16.23
CA GLU A 291 -13.75 -1.89 16.51
C GLU A 291 -13.15 -3.13 15.85
N GLY A 292 -12.42 -3.94 16.62
CA GLY A 292 -11.68 -5.08 16.07
C GLY A 292 -10.52 -4.68 15.14
N SER A 293 -10.39 -5.37 14.00
CA SER A 293 -9.32 -5.17 12.99
C SER A 293 -9.62 -4.09 11.95
N SER A 294 -10.76 -3.39 12.05
CA SER A 294 -11.14 -2.31 11.14
C SER A 294 -11.38 -1.00 11.90
N CYS A 295 -11.05 0.13 11.27
CA CYS A 295 -11.45 1.45 11.77
C CYS A 295 -12.98 1.59 11.64
N GLY A 296 -13.72 1.40 12.73
CA GLY A 296 -15.18 1.35 12.71
C GLY A 296 -15.83 2.73 12.58
N ARG A 297 -15.21 3.79 13.11
CA ARG A 297 -15.79 5.15 13.11
C ARG A 297 -14.73 6.24 13.30
N ALA A 298 -14.91 7.38 12.65
CA ALA A 298 -14.10 8.58 12.84
C ALA A 298 -14.98 9.81 13.12
N ILE A 299 -14.57 10.67 14.05
CA ILE A 299 -15.22 11.95 14.38
C ILE A 299 -14.20 13.06 14.13
N ALA A 300 -14.46 13.90 13.13
CA ALA A 300 -13.63 15.06 12.81
C ALA A 300 -14.03 16.28 13.66
N ASP A 301 -13.07 17.17 13.90
CA ASP A 301 -13.24 18.42 14.67
C ASP A 301 -13.83 18.17 16.07
N VAL A 302 -13.22 17.20 16.76
CA VAL A 302 -13.66 16.67 18.06
C VAL A 302 -13.90 17.78 19.08
N GLN A 303 -15.07 17.74 19.72
CA GLN A 303 -15.43 18.60 20.83
C GLN A 303 -15.41 17.82 22.15
N PRO A 304 -15.34 18.49 23.32
CA PRO A 304 -15.33 17.82 24.61
C PRO A 304 -16.51 16.85 24.83
N GLY A 305 -17.70 17.18 24.32
CA GLY A 305 -18.88 16.31 24.40
C GLY A 305 -18.77 15.02 23.59
N ASP A 306 -17.96 15.01 22.52
CA ASP A 306 -17.71 13.81 21.72
C ASP A 306 -16.86 12.79 22.48
N LEU A 307 -15.95 13.27 23.35
CA LEU A 307 -15.14 12.41 24.22
C LEU A 307 -15.99 11.70 25.27
N GLU A 308 -16.98 12.41 25.83
CA GLU A 308 -17.93 11.88 26.81
C GLU A 308 -18.86 10.82 26.22
N ALA A 309 -19.14 10.92 24.91
CA ALA A 309 -19.98 9.96 24.18
C ALA A 309 -19.25 8.68 23.78
N VAL A 310 -17.95 8.54 24.06
CA VAL A 310 -17.18 7.35 23.74
C VAL A 310 -17.50 6.23 24.73
N GLU A 311 -18.09 5.15 24.23
CA GLU A 311 -18.33 3.94 24.99
C GLU A 311 -17.20 2.92 24.77
N PHE A 312 -16.37 2.72 25.80
CA PHE A 312 -15.39 1.63 25.82
C PHE A 312 -16.11 0.30 26.14
N GLN A 313 -16.79 -0.26 25.15
CA GLN A 313 -17.47 -1.55 25.27
C GLN A 313 -16.49 -2.74 25.18
N PRO A 314 -16.86 -3.94 25.68
CA PRO A 314 -16.10 -5.16 25.42
C PRO A 314 -15.96 -5.42 23.91
N GLY A 315 -14.74 -5.26 23.37
CA GLY A 315 -14.45 -5.36 21.93
C GLY A 315 -13.87 -4.08 21.31
N VAL A 316 -14.07 -2.91 21.94
CA VAL A 316 -13.32 -1.69 21.61
C VAL A 316 -11.96 -1.80 22.29
N THR A 317 -10.94 -2.15 21.52
CA THR A 317 -9.58 -2.40 22.03
C THR A 317 -8.82 -1.11 22.31
N SER A 318 -9.10 -0.04 21.56
CA SER A 318 -8.52 1.28 21.75
C SER A 318 -9.26 2.36 20.94
N VAL A 319 -9.12 3.60 21.39
CA VAL A 319 -9.56 4.81 20.68
C VAL A 319 -8.33 5.67 20.44
N VAL A 320 -8.25 6.26 19.26
CA VAL A 320 -7.19 7.18 18.88
C VAL A 320 -7.75 8.58 18.86
N LEU A 321 -7.03 9.51 19.48
CA LEU A 321 -7.23 10.95 19.32
C LEU A 321 -5.98 11.55 18.68
N GLU A 322 -6.10 12.23 17.56
CA GLU A 322 -4.95 12.75 16.81
C GLU A 322 -5.17 14.17 16.28
N GLU A 323 -4.08 14.85 15.97
CA GLU A 323 -4.08 16.09 15.21
C GLU A 323 -4.81 15.89 13.87
N MET A 324 -5.79 16.75 13.59
CA MET A 324 -6.42 16.81 12.30
C MET A 324 -5.62 17.77 11.42
N LEU A 325 -4.91 17.22 10.43
CA LEU A 325 -4.27 18.04 9.42
C LEU A 325 -5.33 18.65 8.51
N THR A 326 -5.37 19.98 8.53
CA THR A 326 -6.04 20.75 7.48
C THR A 326 -4.97 21.05 6.44
N GLY A 327 -5.09 20.50 5.24
CA GLY A 327 -4.13 20.79 4.18
C GLY A 327 -4.40 22.15 3.54
N ALA A 328 -3.40 22.66 2.81
CA ALA A 328 -3.59 23.77 1.89
C ALA A 328 -4.35 23.27 0.63
N GLY A 329 -5.68 23.12 0.74
CA GLY A 329 -6.51 22.58 -0.36
C GLY A 329 -6.62 21.06 -0.36
N HIS A 330 -6.73 20.44 -1.55
CA HIS A 330 -6.63 18.99 -1.72
C HIS A 330 -5.24 18.53 -1.26
N ALA A 331 -5.10 18.21 0.02
CA ALA A 331 -3.84 17.75 0.60
C ALA A 331 -3.46 16.43 -0.07
N GLN A 332 -2.49 16.46 -0.97
CA GLN A 332 -1.97 15.25 -1.58
C GLN A 332 -1.14 14.52 -0.52
N VAL A 333 -1.55 13.29 -0.21
CA VAL A 333 -0.75 12.39 0.62
C VAL A 333 0.21 11.68 -0.30
N HIS A 334 1.50 11.71 0.03
CA HIS A 334 2.56 11.07 -0.72
C HIS A 334 3.07 9.85 0.04
N THR A 335 3.06 8.69 -0.58
CA THR A 335 3.56 7.44 0.04
C THR A 335 4.95 7.14 -0.48
N LEU A 336 5.95 7.06 0.41
CA LEU A 336 7.28 6.54 0.11
C LEU A 336 7.35 5.08 0.55
N ASN A 337 7.59 4.16 -0.39
CA ASN A 337 7.79 2.75 -0.09
C ASN A 337 9.28 2.48 0.15
N MET A 338 9.57 1.55 1.05
CA MET A 338 10.91 1.23 1.53
C MET A 338 11.07 -0.29 1.65
N ILE A 339 12.29 -0.79 1.45
CA ILE A 339 12.75 -2.11 1.87
C ILE A 339 13.97 -1.90 2.76
N GLY A 340 13.87 -2.23 4.04
CA GLY A 340 14.88 -1.85 5.00
C GLY A 340 15.12 -0.32 4.98
N ASN A 341 16.35 0.11 4.71
CA ASN A 341 16.71 1.53 4.57
C ASN A 341 16.72 2.04 3.12
N ILE A 342 16.28 1.23 2.16
CA ILE A 342 16.36 1.51 0.73
C ILE A 342 14.99 2.01 0.23
N PRO A 343 14.90 3.25 -0.30
CA PRO A 343 13.67 3.75 -0.90
C PRO A 343 13.37 3.06 -2.23
N LEU A 344 12.08 2.86 -2.50
CA LEU A 344 11.57 2.35 -3.77
C LEU A 344 10.96 3.50 -4.57
N GLY A 345 11.54 3.77 -5.73
CA GLY A 345 11.11 4.83 -6.63
C GLY A 345 11.54 6.23 -6.18
N THR A 346 11.11 7.23 -6.94
CA THR A 346 11.34 8.65 -6.66
C THR A 346 10.00 9.34 -6.45
N LEU A 347 9.92 10.25 -5.47
CA LEU A 347 8.78 11.17 -5.38
C LEU A 347 8.95 12.26 -6.45
N ALA A 348 7.84 12.82 -6.93
CA ALA A 348 7.80 13.76 -8.06
C ALA A 348 8.67 15.03 -7.88
N ASP A 349 8.83 15.52 -6.65
CA ASP A 349 9.66 16.69 -6.34
C ASP A 349 10.97 16.25 -5.66
N GLU A 350 12.12 16.62 -6.23
CA GLU A 350 13.44 16.18 -5.76
C GLU A 350 13.76 16.63 -4.33
N ASP A 351 13.44 17.88 -3.98
CA ASP A 351 13.71 18.42 -2.64
C ASP A 351 12.78 17.77 -1.61
N PHE A 352 11.51 17.61 -1.97
CA PHE A 352 10.52 16.88 -1.16
C PHE A 352 10.93 15.41 -0.98
N SER A 353 11.41 14.77 -2.05
CA SER A 353 11.84 13.38 -2.04
C SER A 353 13.03 13.18 -1.11
N CYS A 354 14.01 14.08 -1.14
CA CYS A 354 15.18 14.01 -0.26
C CYS A 354 14.78 14.05 1.23
N LEU A 355 13.90 14.98 1.62
CA LEU A 355 13.43 15.09 3.00
C LEU A 355 12.62 13.86 3.45
N CYS A 356 11.76 13.32 2.58
CA CYS A 356 11.00 12.09 2.85
C CYS A 356 11.92 10.88 3.04
N VAL A 357 12.96 10.76 2.22
CA VAL A 357 13.95 9.67 2.30
C VAL A 357 14.78 9.80 3.58
N GLU A 358 15.28 10.99 3.89
CA GLU A 358 16.07 11.23 5.10
C GLU A 358 15.23 10.92 6.36
N ALA A 359 14.00 11.43 6.43
CA ALA A 359 13.08 11.13 7.54
C ALA A 359 12.83 9.61 7.66
N SER A 360 12.54 8.93 6.55
CA SER A 360 12.36 7.47 6.52
C SER A 360 13.59 6.73 7.03
N GLN A 361 14.79 7.13 6.61
CA GLN A 361 16.02 6.49 7.06
C GLN A 361 16.28 6.69 8.55
N GLN A 362 15.93 7.84 9.11
CA GLN A 362 16.01 8.05 10.57
C GLN A 362 15.00 7.19 11.32
N ILE A 363 13.74 7.12 10.86
CA ILE A 363 12.75 6.21 11.43
C ILE A 363 13.26 4.77 11.40
N ASN A 364 13.80 4.32 10.27
CA ASN A 364 14.32 2.97 10.15
C ASN A 364 15.52 2.70 11.07
N LYS A 365 16.43 3.67 11.21
CA LYS A 365 17.58 3.55 12.11
C LYS A 365 17.14 3.27 13.55
N GLU A 366 16.06 3.92 14.00
CA GLU A 366 15.52 3.72 15.35
C GLU A 366 14.67 2.44 15.47
N TRP A 367 13.94 2.07 14.42
CA TRP A 367 12.97 0.96 14.49
C TRP A 367 13.51 -0.38 13.99
N GLY A 368 14.62 -0.38 13.25
CA GLY A 368 15.27 -1.59 12.73
C GLY A 368 14.37 -2.40 11.78
N LEU A 369 13.61 -1.72 10.92
CA LEU A 369 12.77 -2.38 9.92
C LEU A 369 13.64 -3.01 8.82
N VAL A 370 13.28 -4.23 8.44
CA VAL A 370 14.05 -5.04 7.47
C VAL A 370 13.21 -5.30 6.22
N GLY A 371 11.94 -5.67 6.38
CA GLY A 371 11.03 -5.94 5.26
C GLY A 371 10.43 -4.72 4.57
N PRO A 372 9.42 -4.93 3.70
CA PRO A 372 8.63 -3.88 3.09
C PRO A 372 7.88 -3.04 4.11
N TRP A 373 7.99 -1.74 3.97
CA TRP A 373 7.21 -0.77 4.71
C TRP A 373 7.04 0.52 3.90
N SER A 374 6.15 1.41 4.31
CA SER A 374 5.96 2.70 3.65
C SER A 374 5.62 3.79 4.64
N LEU A 375 5.98 5.04 4.36
CA LEU A 375 5.52 6.22 5.09
C LEU A 375 4.60 7.07 4.23
N ASP A 376 3.52 7.56 4.82
CA ASP A 376 2.63 8.54 4.23
C ASP A 376 2.99 9.93 4.73
N PHE A 377 3.18 10.86 3.82
CA PHE A 377 3.56 12.24 4.07
C PHE A 377 2.48 13.20 3.58
N ALA A 378 2.19 14.22 4.37
CA ALA A 378 1.32 15.33 3.99
C ALA A 378 2.02 16.66 4.32
N VAL A 379 1.61 17.74 3.65
CA VAL A 379 2.09 19.10 3.94
C VAL A 379 1.01 19.88 4.68
N ASP A 380 1.34 20.41 5.85
CA ASP A 380 0.41 21.23 6.63
C ASP A 380 0.28 22.67 6.11
N LEU A 381 -0.64 23.47 6.68
CA LEU A 381 -0.84 24.87 6.29
C LEU A 381 0.41 25.76 6.44
N ALA A 382 1.36 25.36 7.29
CA ALA A 382 2.61 26.10 7.48
C ALA A 382 3.66 25.74 6.41
N GLY A 383 3.38 24.74 5.58
CA GLY A 383 4.33 24.18 4.61
C GLY A 383 5.29 23.17 5.23
N THR A 384 4.97 22.61 6.40
CA THR A 384 5.79 21.60 7.08
C THR A 384 5.41 20.22 6.59
N LEU A 385 6.40 19.36 6.35
CA LEU A 385 6.17 17.96 6.05
C LEU A 385 5.77 17.20 7.32
N VAL A 386 4.67 16.45 7.26
CA VAL A 386 4.13 15.68 8.38
C VAL A 386 4.01 14.22 7.98
N ILE A 387 4.61 13.32 8.76
CA ILE A 387 4.39 11.88 8.62
C ILE A 387 3.03 11.55 9.25
N VAL A 388 2.09 11.10 8.43
CA VAL A 388 0.68 10.86 8.80
C VAL A 388 0.32 9.38 8.88
N GLY A 389 1.21 8.53 8.39
CA GLY A 389 1.02 7.09 8.36
C GLY A 389 2.35 6.37 8.15
N VAL A 390 2.39 5.14 8.60
CA VAL A 390 3.29 4.10 8.12
C VAL A 390 2.42 2.96 7.61
N SER A 391 3.00 1.96 6.95
CA SER A 391 2.42 0.63 6.76
C SER A 391 3.59 -0.34 6.80
N VAL A 392 3.48 -1.45 7.52
CA VAL A 392 4.59 -2.42 7.70
C VAL A 392 4.09 -3.82 7.36
N GLY A 393 4.93 -4.61 6.69
CA GLY A 393 4.79 -6.07 6.66
C GLY A 393 3.73 -6.64 5.69
N CYS A 394 2.81 -5.82 5.17
CA CYS A 394 1.90 -6.24 4.09
C CYS A 394 2.27 -5.49 2.80
N PRO A 395 2.71 -6.20 1.75
CA PRO A 395 2.95 -5.54 0.48
C PRO A 395 1.62 -5.12 -0.14
N SER A 396 1.63 -3.97 -0.81
CA SER A 396 0.47 -3.38 -1.49
C SER A 396 0.69 -3.34 -3.01
N SER A 397 -0.34 -2.99 -3.77
CA SER A 397 -0.19 -2.64 -5.18
C SER A 397 0.83 -1.52 -5.39
N SER A 398 0.78 -0.49 -4.53
CA SER A 398 1.76 0.62 -4.54
C SER A 398 3.18 0.09 -4.35
N PHE A 399 3.40 -0.82 -3.40
CA PHE A 399 4.70 -1.47 -3.22
C PHE A 399 5.15 -2.22 -4.49
N ALA A 400 4.28 -3.04 -5.09
CA ALA A 400 4.63 -3.79 -6.29
C ALA A 400 5.00 -2.88 -7.47
N VAL A 401 4.24 -1.80 -7.67
CA VAL A 401 4.51 -0.79 -8.69
C VAL A 401 5.82 -0.05 -8.44
N GLN A 402 6.08 0.38 -7.20
CA GLN A 402 7.34 1.06 -6.88
C GLN A 402 8.54 0.12 -6.99
N LEU A 403 8.36 -1.15 -6.67
CA LEU A 403 9.38 -2.18 -6.86
C LEU A 403 9.68 -2.38 -8.35
N TRP A 404 8.65 -2.45 -9.20
CA TRP A 404 8.80 -2.46 -10.66
C TRP A 404 9.56 -1.23 -11.17
N ALA A 405 9.11 -0.05 -10.78
CA ALA A 405 9.71 1.24 -11.17
C ALA A 405 11.17 1.36 -10.74
N SER A 406 11.52 0.91 -9.53
CA SER A 406 12.90 0.91 -9.02
C SER A 406 13.86 0.02 -9.82
N ARG A 407 13.33 -0.93 -10.60
CA ARG A 407 14.09 -1.84 -11.45
C ARG A 407 14.13 -1.40 -12.92
N ALA A 408 13.47 -0.30 -13.27
CA ALA A 408 13.52 0.26 -14.61
C ALA A 408 14.96 0.66 -14.98
N ARG A 409 15.29 0.62 -16.27
CA ARG A 409 16.64 0.95 -16.76
C ARG A 409 17.02 2.40 -16.48
N HIS A 410 16.03 3.27 -16.52
CA HIS A 410 16.11 4.69 -16.24
C HIS A 410 15.15 5.01 -15.09
N PRO A 411 15.44 6.02 -14.26
CA PRO A 411 14.47 6.53 -13.30
C PRO A 411 13.16 6.88 -14.03
N VAL A 412 12.03 6.44 -13.50
CA VAL A 412 10.71 6.66 -14.09
C VAL A 412 9.84 7.46 -13.12
N ALA A 413 9.22 8.52 -13.63
CA ALA A 413 8.09 9.15 -12.97
C ALA A 413 6.88 8.22 -13.08
N VAL A 414 6.11 8.08 -12.00
CA VAL A 414 5.04 7.09 -11.88
C VAL A 414 3.79 7.75 -11.32
N LEU A 415 2.68 7.57 -12.02
CA LEU A 415 1.35 7.88 -11.54
C LEU A 415 0.49 6.61 -11.54
N THR A 416 0.05 6.21 -10.36
CA THR A 416 -0.94 5.13 -10.22
C THR A 416 -2.34 5.70 -10.27
N GLY A 417 -3.26 5.00 -10.95
CA GLY A 417 -4.66 5.36 -10.99
C GLY A 417 -5.56 4.12 -11.02
N SER A 418 -6.86 4.37 -10.96
CA SER A 418 -7.88 3.35 -11.12
C SER A 418 -9.07 3.86 -11.90
N TRP A 419 -9.81 2.95 -12.54
CA TRP A 419 -11.10 3.25 -13.12
C TRP A 419 -12.15 2.24 -12.70
N ASP A 420 -13.37 2.72 -12.53
CA ASP A 420 -14.51 1.86 -12.25
C ASP A 420 -14.90 1.12 -13.53
N THR A 421 -14.98 -0.22 -13.43
CA THR A 421 -15.57 -1.02 -14.51
C THR A 421 -17.05 -1.23 -14.25
N PRO A 422 -17.94 -0.85 -15.18
CA PRO A 422 -19.37 -1.11 -15.04
C PRO A 422 -19.64 -2.62 -14.87
N SER A 423 -20.48 -3.00 -13.90
CA SER A 423 -20.82 -4.41 -13.69
C SER A 423 -21.55 -5.04 -14.89
N GLN A 424 -22.20 -4.23 -15.73
CA GLN A 424 -22.81 -4.65 -16.99
C GLN A 424 -22.16 -3.91 -18.16
N GLY A 425 -21.68 -4.66 -19.15
CA GLY A 425 -21.09 -4.09 -20.36
C GLY A 425 -19.67 -3.55 -20.20
N ALA A 426 -18.97 -3.81 -19.08
CA ALA A 426 -17.54 -3.56 -19.01
C ALA A 426 -16.80 -4.33 -20.11
N PRO A 427 -15.84 -3.69 -20.80
CA PRO A 427 -14.97 -4.42 -21.69
C PRO A 427 -14.17 -5.45 -20.89
N SER A 428 -13.94 -6.62 -21.49
CA SER A 428 -12.84 -7.48 -21.03
C SER A 428 -11.51 -6.73 -21.18
N ILE A 429 -10.44 -7.28 -20.61
CA ILE A 429 -9.12 -6.62 -20.68
C ILE A 429 -8.60 -6.53 -22.12
N GLU A 430 -8.89 -7.51 -22.99
CA GLU A 430 -8.33 -7.56 -24.34
C GLU A 430 -8.73 -6.34 -25.21
N PRO A 431 -10.01 -5.93 -25.31
CA PRO A 431 -10.38 -4.67 -25.96
C PRO A 431 -9.68 -3.44 -25.39
N VAL A 432 -9.48 -3.38 -24.06
CA VAL A 432 -8.75 -2.28 -23.42
C VAL A 432 -7.31 -2.25 -23.91
N MET A 433 -6.62 -3.40 -23.89
CA MET A 433 -5.24 -3.51 -24.37
C MET A 433 -5.11 -3.20 -25.86
N GLU A 434 -6.07 -3.62 -26.70
CA GLU A 434 -6.11 -3.29 -28.13
C GLU A 434 -6.26 -1.78 -28.35
N ALA A 435 -7.15 -1.12 -27.60
CA ALA A 435 -7.34 0.32 -27.68
C ALA A 435 -6.08 1.10 -27.24
N LEU A 436 -5.43 0.66 -26.16
CA LEU A 436 -4.16 1.24 -25.69
C LEU A 436 -3.03 1.02 -26.70
N SER A 437 -2.97 -0.17 -27.32
CA SER A 437 -2.01 -0.48 -28.38
C SER A 437 -2.22 0.42 -29.61
N CYS A 438 -3.46 0.53 -30.10
CA CYS A 438 -3.81 1.37 -31.24
C CYS A 438 -3.55 2.87 -30.99
N ALA A 439 -3.60 3.29 -29.72
CA ALA A 439 -3.31 4.65 -29.31
C ALA A 439 -1.83 4.92 -29.03
N ASP A 440 -0.93 3.93 -29.21
CA ASP A 440 0.49 3.99 -28.83
C ASP A 440 0.67 4.43 -27.37
N LEU A 441 -0.03 3.74 -26.46
CA LEU A 441 -0.03 4.02 -25.03
C LEU A 441 0.47 2.88 -24.16
N LEU A 442 0.64 1.67 -24.70
CA LEU A 442 1.21 0.56 -23.91
C LEU A 442 2.68 0.84 -23.56
N TRP A 443 3.10 0.35 -22.39
CA TRP A 443 4.47 0.49 -21.90
C TRP A 443 5.50 -0.06 -22.89
N ASP A 444 6.43 0.77 -23.34
CA ASP A 444 7.45 0.39 -24.34
C ASP A 444 8.85 0.10 -23.76
N GLY A 445 9.02 0.31 -22.45
CA GLY A 445 10.30 0.19 -21.75
C GLY A 445 10.83 1.50 -21.19
N ASP A 446 10.38 2.63 -21.73
CA ASP A 446 10.78 3.98 -21.32
C ASP A 446 9.58 4.83 -20.91
N GLU A 447 8.42 4.67 -21.55
CA GLU A 447 7.16 5.31 -21.16
C GLU A 447 5.91 4.50 -21.56
N GLY A 448 4.76 4.88 -20.99
CA GLY A 448 3.45 4.33 -21.36
C GLY A 448 2.64 3.86 -20.16
N ILE A 449 1.73 2.92 -20.42
CA ILE A 449 0.68 2.50 -19.50
C ILE A 449 0.79 1.01 -19.23
N VAL A 450 0.70 0.65 -17.95
CA VAL A 450 0.74 -0.71 -17.46
C VAL A 450 -0.57 -0.99 -16.71
N VAL A 451 -1.40 -1.88 -17.24
CA VAL A 451 -2.66 -2.30 -16.58
C VAL A 451 -2.40 -3.59 -15.82
N TYR A 452 -2.35 -3.52 -14.50
CA TYR A 452 -1.94 -4.65 -13.66
C TYR A 452 -3.10 -5.28 -12.88
N GLN A 453 -4.28 -4.67 -12.93
CA GLN A 453 -5.48 -5.24 -12.35
C GLN A 453 -6.69 -4.85 -13.22
N HIS A 454 -7.48 -5.84 -13.63
CA HIS A 454 -8.72 -5.63 -14.37
C HIS A 454 -9.70 -6.76 -14.07
N ALA A 455 -10.88 -6.42 -13.58
CA ALA A 455 -11.96 -7.39 -13.40
C ALA A 455 -13.33 -6.68 -13.52
N PRO A 456 -14.31 -7.23 -14.25
CA PRO A 456 -15.64 -6.64 -14.37
C PRO A 456 -16.32 -6.42 -13.01
N GLY A 457 -16.97 -5.26 -12.83
CA GLY A 457 -17.63 -4.91 -11.57
C GLY A 457 -16.68 -4.56 -10.43
N THR A 458 -15.39 -4.38 -10.73
CA THR A 458 -14.36 -3.95 -9.77
C THR A 458 -13.58 -2.76 -10.32
N ALA A 459 -12.88 -2.04 -9.43
CA ALA A 459 -11.93 -1.03 -9.88
C ALA A 459 -10.75 -1.73 -10.58
N SER A 460 -10.47 -1.34 -11.81
CA SER A 460 -9.22 -1.70 -12.49
C SER A 460 -8.13 -0.73 -12.06
N ALA A 461 -6.89 -1.20 -12.03
CA ALA A 461 -5.75 -0.39 -11.61
C ALA A 461 -4.68 -0.38 -12.69
N PHE A 462 -4.09 0.80 -12.86
CA PHE A 462 -3.11 1.06 -13.88
C PHE A 462 -1.99 1.96 -13.37
N VAL A 463 -0.89 1.96 -14.10
CA VAL A 463 0.23 2.87 -13.94
C VAL A 463 0.42 3.63 -15.24
N VAL A 464 0.60 4.94 -15.14
CA VAL A 464 1.20 5.77 -16.18
C VAL A 464 2.62 6.06 -15.76
N ALA A 465 3.60 5.72 -16.59
CA ALA A 465 5.00 5.93 -16.26
C ALA A 465 5.77 6.55 -17.43
N SER A 466 6.79 7.33 -17.12
CA SER A 466 7.70 7.88 -18.13
C SER A 466 9.07 8.18 -17.53
N SER A 467 10.13 7.79 -18.25
CA SER A 467 11.52 8.17 -17.95
C SER A 467 11.85 9.61 -18.35
N PHE A 468 10.92 10.30 -19.02
CA PHE A 468 11.06 11.70 -19.42
C PHE A 468 10.51 12.70 -18.37
N GLY A 469 10.03 12.21 -17.23
CA GLY A 469 9.58 13.01 -16.09
C GLY A 469 8.06 13.25 -16.04
N ASP A 470 7.62 14.02 -15.04
CA ASP A 470 6.19 14.19 -14.71
C ASP A 470 5.37 14.85 -15.81
N GLU A 471 5.96 15.76 -16.60
CA GLU A 471 5.25 16.41 -17.71
C GLU A 471 4.82 15.37 -18.76
N ALA A 472 5.66 14.38 -19.05
CA ALA A 472 5.33 13.29 -19.97
C ALA A 472 4.25 12.37 -19.38
N VAL A 473 4.31 12.09 -18.08
CA VAL A 473 3.27 11.34 -17.36
C VAL A 473 1.90 12.04 -17.48
N GLU A 474 1.84 13.35 -17.32
CA GLU A 474 0.59 14.12 -17.46
C GLU A 474 0.04 14.13 -18.91
N VAL A 475 0.92 14.18 -19.90
CA VAL A 475 0.54 14.04 -21.33
C VAL A 475 -0.04 12.66 -21.58
N LEU A 476 0.62 11.60 -21.12
CA LEU A 476 0.15 10.21 -21.25
C LEU A 476 -1.18 10.00 -20.52
N ARG A 477 -1.33 10.54 -19.30
CA ARG A 477 -2.59 10.50 -18.53
C ARG A 477 -3.73 11.16 -19.31
N THR A 478 -3.48 12.32 -19.90
CA THR A 478 -4.51 13.02 -20.70
C THR A 478 -4.92 12.20 -21.93
N ARG A 479 -3.95 11.55 -22.61
CA ARG A 479 -4.23 10.66 -23.74
C ARG A 479 -4.98 9.39 -23.30
N LEU A 480 -4.64 8.84 -22.15
CA LEU A 480 -5.34 7.70 -21.55
C LEU A 480 -6.81 8.07 -21.27
N SER A 481 -7.07 9.17 -20.56
CA SER A 481 -8.42 9.64 -20.25
C SER A 481 -9.26 9.81 -21.51
N LYS A 482 -8.68 10.38 -22.56
CA LYS A 482 -9.34 10.53 -23.86
C LYS A 482 -9.66 9.17 -24.49
N THR A 483 -8.70 8.25 -24.52
CA THR A 483 -8.85 6.91 -25.12
C THR A 483 -9.93 6.10 -24.41
N MET A 484 -9.94 6.12 -23.07
CA MET A 484 -10.93 5.42 -22.25
C MET A 484 -12.34 6.00 -22.42
N LEU A 485 -12.45 7.33 -22.50
CA LEU A 485 -13.73 8.01 -22.71
C LEU A 485 -14.28 7.74 -24.11
N GLU A 486 -13.45 7.86 -25.16
CA GLU A 486 -13.89 7.69 -26.55
C GLU A 486 -14.20 6.23 -26.89
N SER A 487 -13.43 5.27 -26.38
CA SER A 487 -13.57 3.85 -26.73
C SER A 487 -14.59 3.12 -25.86
N PHE A 488 -14.71 3.51 -24.57
CA PHE A 488 -15.48 2.76 -23.58
C PHE A 488 -16.46 3.61 -22.78
N GLY A 489 -16.46 4.95 -22.95
CA GLY A 489 -17.29 5.84 -22.14
C GLY A 489 -16.85 5.91 -20.67
N ILE A 490 -15.60 5.54 -20.36
CA ILE A 490 -15.05 5.52 -19.00
C ILE A 490 -14.29 6.83 -18.75
N ALA A 491 -14.70 7.56 -17.71
CA ALA A 491 -13.97 8.73 -17.21
C ALA A 491 -12.97 8.30 -16.13
N LEU A 492 -11.80 8.95 -16.12
CA LEU A 492 -10.70 8.71 -15.18
C LEU A 492 -10.55 9.83 -14.15
#